data_AF-A0A871E3N6-F1
#
_entry.id   AF-A0A871E3N6-F1
#
_cell.length_a   1.000
_cell.length_b   1.000
_cell.length_c   1.000
_cell.angle_alpha   90.00
_cell.angle_beta   90.00
_cell.angle_gamma   90.00
#
_symmetry.space_group_name_H-M   'P 1'
#
loop_
_entity.id
_entity.type
_entity.pdbx_description
1 polymer ?
#
loop_
_entity_poly.entity_id
_entity_poly.type
_entity_poly.pdbx_seq_one_letter_code
_entity_poly.pdbx_strand_id
1 'polypeptide(L)'
;MGLLNTLLCIPAVAMLLFAGLRMSISSGWLQIRGLPLAISSLFAGERRKFSSVAAVCTILGGNLGVGNISGTAIALSSGGPGFIVWMVLIITVASIIKYANCYISTSTRVQAQNGKTFGGPVVYVKHAFGVKWAPCVVAFVTAVCAITVGNLVQVNSLAIPMSLMDLPPLAAGILVAFALFFVSALGMNFIAKTVSGMVPAMVLLYIALCFVVLVKCYDNILPSLTLILTSFLNL
;
A
#
# COMPACT_ATOMS: atom_id res chain seq x y z
N MET A 1 24.73 4.36 4.08
CA MET A 1 23.51 4.30 4.93
C MET A 1 23.92 4.54 6.38
N GLY A 2 23.23 5.41 7.12
CA GLY A 2 23.59 5.72 8.52
C GLY A 2 23.33 4.56 9.49
N LEU A 3 24.08 4.50 10.58
CA LEU A 3 24.03 3.47 11.64
C LEU A 3 22.60 3.19 12.15
N LEU A 4 21.80 4.25 12.28
CA LEU A 4 20.41 4.17 12.71
C LEU A 4 19.52 3.40 11.72
N ASN A 5 19.77 3.56 10.41
CA ASN A 5 18.99 2.92 9.37
C ASN A 5 19.29 1.41 9.28
N THR A 6 20.56 1.04 9.44
CA THR A 6 20.97 -0.37 9.50
C THR A 6 20.48 -1.06 10.77
N LEU A 7 20.50 -0.38 11.92
CA LEU A 7 20.01 -0.93 13.20
C LEU A 7 18.49 -1.12 13.25
N LEU A 8 17.70 -0.25 12.62
CA LEU A 8 16.24 -0.35 12.66
C LEU A 8 15.65 -1.15 11.49
N CYS A 9 16.13 -0.92 10.26
CA CYS A 9 15.51 -1.51 9.08
C CYS A 9 15.81 -3.00 8.92
N ILE A 10 17.06 -3.43 9.17
CA ILE A 10 17.44 -4.83 8.96
C ILE A 10 16.68 -5.76 9.91
N PRO A 11 16.61 -5.50 11.24
CA PRO A 11 15.84 -6.35 12.14
C PRO A 11 14.34 -6.29 11.87
N ALA A 12 13.79 -5.11 11.53
CA ALA A 12 12.36 -4.98 11.24
C ALA A 12 11.96 -5.78 9.99
N VAL A 13 12.75 -5.69 8.91
CA VAL A 13 12.53 -6.48 7.69
C VAL A 13 12.69 -7.97 7.98
N ALA A 14 13.72 -8.37 8.72
CA ALA A 14 13.93 -9.76 9.10
C ALA A 14 12.75 -10.32 9.93
N MET A 15 12.26 -9.55 10.91
CA MET A 15 11.09 -9.93 11.71
C MET A 15 9.82 -10.03 10.86
N LEU A 16 9.59 -9.11 9.93
CA LEU A 16 8.44 -9.16 9.03
C LEU A 16 8.49 -10.38 8.12
N LEU A 17 9.65 -10.67 7.51
CA LEU A 17 9.83 -11.84 6.66
C LEU A 17 9.68 -13.13 7.46
N PHE A 18 10.27 -13.21 8.65
CA PHE A 18 10.16 -14.38 9.53
C PHE A 18 8.72 -14.62 9.97
N ALA A 19 8.01 -13.57 10.41
CA ALA A 19 6.61 -13.66 10.81
C ALA A 19 5.72 -14.06 9.62
N GLY A 20 5.94 -13.44 8.45
CA GLY A 20 5.21 -13.77 7.23
C GLY A 20 5.46 -15.20 6.77
N LEU A 21 6.70 -15.69 6.85
CA LEU A 21 7.04 -17.05 6.47
C LEU A 21 6.43 -18.07 7.44
N ARG A 22 6.55 -17.83 8.75
CA ARG A 22 5.93 -18.68 9.78
C ARG A 22 4.40 -18.73 9.61
N MET A 23 3.75 -17.59 9.40
CA MET A 23 2.31 -17.54 9.14
C MET A 23 1.93 -18.21 7.82
N SER A 24 2.74 -18.05 6.78
CA SER A 24 2.52 -18.72 5.48
C SER A 24 2.57 -20.23 5.63
N ILE A 25 3.58 -20.76 6.33
CA ILE A 25 3.71 -22.20 6.56
C ILE A 25 2.56 -22.71 7.44
N SER A 26 2.28 -22.04 8.55
CA SER A 26 1.21 -22.44 9.49
C SER A 26 -0.19 -22.40 8.89
N SER A 27 -0.43 -21.53 7.90
CA SER A 27 -1.72 -21.43 7.19
C SER A 27 -1.80 -22.28 5.92
N GLY A 28 -0.74 -23.04 5.60
CA GLY A 28 -0.70 -23.86 4.39
C GLY A 28 -0.67 -23.04 3.10
N TRP A 29 0.02 -21.89 3.09
CA TRP A 29 0.12 -20.95 1.98
C TRP A 29 -1.25 -20.40 1.53
N LEU A 30 -2.08 -20.02 2.51
CA LEU A 30 -3.43 -19.50 2.27
C LEU A 30 -3.44 -18.33 1.29
N GLN A 31 -2.41 -17.48 1.28
CA GLN A 31 -2.32 -16.35 0.36
C GLN A 31 -2.23 -16.76 -1.12
N ILE A 32 -1.71 -17.95 -1.42
CA ILE A 32 -1.65 -18.49 -2.78
C ILE A 32 -2.92 -19.31 -3.06
N ARG A 33 -3.28 -20.20 -2.13
CA ARG A 33 -4.42 -21.12 -2.30
C ARG A 33 -5.79 -20.42 -2.30
N GLY A 34 -5.92 -19.35 -1.53
CA GLY A 34 -7.15 -18.56 -1.41
C GLY A 34 -7.35 -17.54 -2.52
N LEU A 35 -6.32 -17.26 -3.32
CA LEU A 35 -6.36 -16.24 -4.37
C LEU A 35 -7.41 -16.53 -5.46
N PRO A 36 -7.54 -17.76 -6.01
CA PRO A 36 -8.55 -18.05 -7.02
C PRO A 36 -9.98 -17.86 -6.50
N LEU A 37 -10.24 -18.28 -5.26
CA LEU A 37 -11.55 -18.14 -4.62
C LEU A 37 -11.87 -16.66 -4.33
N ALA A 38 -10.87 -15.88 -3.91
CA ALA A 38 -11.01 -14.44 -3.73
C ALA A 38 -11.37 -13.74 -5.04
N ILE A 39 -10.66 -14.05 -6.14
CA ILE A 39 -10.93 -13.49 -7.47
C ILE A 39 -12.34 -13.88 -7.95
N SER A 40 -12.72 -15.15 -7.85
CA SER A 40 -14.07 -15.62 -8.21
C SER A 40 -15.17 -14.87 -7.43
N SER A 41 -14.94 -14.62 -6.14
CA SER A 41 -15.87 -13.88 -5.28
C SER A 41 -16.03 -12.39 -5.66
N LEU A 42 -15.07 -11.80 -6.39
CA LEU A 42 -15.20 -10.44 -6.91
C LEU A 42 -16.13 -10.36 -8.11
N PHE A 43 -16.16 -11.40 -8.94
CA PHE A 43 -16.99 -11.44 -10.14
C PHE A 43 -18.38 -12.04 -9.91
N ALA A 44 -18.56 -12.89 -8.89
CA ALA A 44 -19.85 -13.52 -8.55
C ALA A 44 -20.84 -12.61 -7.77
N GLY A 45 -20.51 -11.34 -7.55
CA GLY A 45 -21.17 -10.48 -6.58
C GLY A 45 -22.48 -9.80 -7.04
N GLU A 46 -23.57 -10.55 -7.18
CA GLU A 46 -24.93 -10.00 -7.45
C GLU A 46 -25.66 -9.43 -6.21
N ARG A 47 -25.10 -9.49 -4.98
CA ARG A 47 -25.88 -9.22 -3.75
C ARG A 47 -25.34 -8.15 -2.78
N ARG A 48 -24.38 -7.30 -3.16
CA ARG A 48 -23.87 -6.22 -2.27
C ARG A 48 -23.98 -4.84 -2.91
N LYS A 49 -24.40 -3.84 -2.12
CA LYS A 49 -24.65 -2.43 -2.49
C LYS A 49 -23.45 -1.66 -3.08
N PHE A 50 -22.28 -2.29 -3.17
CA PHE A 50 -21.09 -1.77 -3.85
C PHE A 50 -20.66 -2.82 -4.88
N SER A 51 -20.44 -2.40 -6.14
CA SER A 51 -19.76 -3.26 -7.12
C SER A 51 -18.48 -3.78 -6.48
N SER A 52 -18.38 -5.11 -6.32
CA SER A 52 -17.25 -5.78 -5.65
C SER A 52 -15.92 -5.34 -6.28
N VAL A 53 -15.93 -5.09 -7.59
CA VAL A 53 -14.80 -4.57 -8.36
C VAL A 53 -14.48 -3.12 -7.99
N ALA A 54 -15.47 -2.23 -7.90
CA ALA A 54 -15.24 -0.84 -7.51
C ALA A 54 -14.68 -0.72 -6.08
N ALA A 55 -15.15 -1.58 -5.16
CA ALA A 55 -14.61 -1.66 -3.81
C ALA A 55 -13.14 -2.12 -3.82
N VAL A 56 -12.80 -3.11 -4.65
CA VAL A 56 -11.41 -3.55 -4.84
C VAL A 56 -10.56 -2.47 -5.48
N CYS A 57 -11.02 -1.80 -6.53
CA CYS A 57 -10.32 -0.68 -7.15
C CYS A 57 -10.07 0.45 -6.15
N THR A 58 -11.03 0.72 -5.25
CA THR A 58 -10.89 1.72 -4.19
C THR A 58 -9.82 1.30 -3.18
N ILE A 59 -9.83 0.03 -2.75
CA ILE A 59 -8.82 -0.50 -1.82
C ILE A 59 -7.43 -0.53 -2.48
N LEU A 60 -7.34 -0.94 -3.74
CA LEU A 60 -6.09 -1.00 -4.50
C LEU A 60 -5.54 0.41 -4.73
N GLY A 61 -6.35 1.33 -5.24
CA GLY A 61 -5.91 2.69 -5.50
C GLY A 61 -5.58 3.47 -4.23
N GLY A 62 -6.25 3.19 -3.10
CA GLY A 62 -5.82 3.71 -1.80
C GLY A 62 -4.44 3.21 -1.34
N ASN A 63 -3.98 2.07 -1.87
CA ASN A 63 -2.62 1.57 -1.66
C ASN A 63 -1.64 1.98 -2.78
N LEU A 64 -2.12 2.58 -3.87
CA LEU A 64 -1.27 3.09 -4.97
C LEU A 64 -1.00 4.58 -4.72
N GLY A 65 0.06 4.86 -3.95
CA GLY A 65 0.54 6.23 -3.74
C GLY A 65 1.69 6.57 -4.70
N VAL A 66 1.88 7.87 -4.96
CA VAL A 66 3.05 8.39 -5.70
C VAL A 66 4.34 7.94 -5.00
N GLY A 67 4.33 7.89 -3.66
CA GLY A 67 5.42 7.36 -2.83
C GLY A 67 5.82 5.91 -3.16
N ASN A 68 4.85 5.05 -3.50
CA ASN A 68 5.14 3.66 -3.87
C ASN A 68 5.78 3.60 -5.26
N ILE A 69 5.31 4.41 -6.21
CA ILE A 69 5.86 4.46 -7.57
C ILE A 69 7.29 5.00 -7.55
N SER A 70 7.52 6.15 -6.89
CA SER A 70 8.87 6.73 -6.78
C SER A 70 9.80 5.84 -5.97
N GLY A 71 9.30 5.21 -4.90
CA GLY A 71 10.07 4.29 -4.08
C GLY A 71 10.52 3.06 -4.86
N THR A 72 9.63 2.46 -5.66
CA THR A 72 9.98 1.35 -6.56
C THR A 72 10.98 1.77 -7.64
N ALA A 73 10.84 2.98 -8.21
CA ALA A 73 11.80 3.50 -9.19
C ALA A 73 13.20 3.69 -8.58
N ILE A 74 13.28 4.27 -7.37
CA ILE A 74 14.53 4.43 -6.63
C ILE A 74 15.13 3.06 -6.32
N ALA A 75 14.34 2.12 -5.79
CA ALA A 75 14.79 0.77 -5.46
C ALA A 75 15.31 0.01 -6.69
N LEU A 76 14.64 0.15 -7.85
CA LEU A 76 15.09 -0.43 -9.12
C LEU A 76 16.40 0.21 -9.59
N SER A 77 16.53 1.54 -9.48
CA SER A 77 17.75 2.25 -9.88
C SER A 77 18.95 1.93 -8.98
N SER A 78 18.73 1.73 -7.68
CA SER A 78 19.79 1.45 -6.71
C SER A 78 20.13 -0.03 -6.58
N GLY A 79 19.13 -0.91 -6.70
CA GLY A 79 19.26 -2.36 -6.48
C GLY A 79 19.36 -3.18 -7.77
N GLY A 80 19.23 -2.53 -8.92
CA GLY A 80 19.26 -3.17 -10.23
C GLY A 80 17.98 -3.95 -10.58
N PRO A 81 17.91 -4.50 -11.81
CA PRO A 81 16.70 -5.15 -12.35
C PRO A 81 16.23 -6.38 -11.55
N GLY A 82 17.16 -7.11 -10.93
CA GLY A 82 16.86 -8.30 -10.12
C GLY A 82 16.00 -8.03 -8.88
N PHE A 83 15.91 -6.76 -8.44
CA PHE A 83 15.03 -6.31 -7.36
C PHE A 83 13.55 -6.71 -7.58
N ILE A 84 13.07 -6.72 -8.83
CA ILE A 84 11.67 -6.99 -9.13
C ILE A 84 11.27 -8.40 -8.69
N VAL A 85 12.15 -9.39 -8.85
CA VAL A 85 11.89 -10.77 -8.40
C VAL A 85 11.82 -10.84 -6.88
N TRP A 86 12.77 -10.21 -6.18
CA TRP A 86 12.77 -10.12 -4.72
C TRP A 86 11.52 -9.43 -4.18
N MET A 87 11.08 -8.36 -4.85
CA MET A 87 9.85 -7.65 -4.50
C MET A 87 8.64 -8.60 -4.57
N VAL A 88 8.51 -9.41 -5.63
CA VAL A 88 7.40 -10.38 -5.76
C VAL A 88 7.44 -11.45 -4.66
N LEU A 89 8.63 -12.00 -4.36
CA LEU A 89 8.80 -12.99 -3.29
C LEU A 89 8.40 -12.41 -1.92
N ILE A 90 8.92 -11.23 -1.58
CA ILE A 90 8.66 -10.55 -0.31
C ILE A 90 7.17 -10.19 -0.19
N ILE A 91 6.55 -9.65 -1.24
CA ILE A 91 5.13 -9.32 -1.24
C ILE A 91 4.26 -10.57 -1.03
N THR A 92 4.65 -11.69 -1.65
CA THR A 92 3.95 -12.97 -1.48
C THR A 92 4.01 -13.45 -0.04
N VAL A 93 5.16 -13.32 0.62
CA VAL A 93 5.32 -13.70 2.04
C VAL A 93 4.62 -12.71 2.97
N ALA A 94 4.65 -11.41 2.67
CA ALA A 94 4.08 -10.37 3.52
C ALA A 94 2.54 -10.28 3.43
N SER A 95 1.94 -10.75 2.33
CA SER A 95 0.49 -10.65 2.11
C SER A 95 -0.34 -11.40 3.16
N ILE A 96 0.20 -12.50 3.73
CA ILE A 96 -0.47 -13.24 4.80
C ILE A 96 -0.60 -12.41 6.09
N ILE A 97 0.38 -11.54 6.37
CA ILE A 97 0.35 -10.64 7.55
C ILE A 97 -0.79 -9.64 7.37
N LYS A 98 -0.92 -9.07 6.16
CA LYS A 98 -2.01 -8.16 5.82
C LYS A 98 -3.37 -8.86 5.95
N TYR A 99 -3.47 -10.10 5.47
CA TYR A 99 -4.68 -10.91 5.60
C TYR A 99 -5.04 -11.16 7.08
N ALA A 100 -4.08 -11.61 7.89
CA ALA A 100 -4.28 -11.86 9.32
C ALA A 100 -4.74 -10.61 10.07
N ASN A 101 -4.12 -9.46 9.79
CA ASN A 101 -4.52 -8.17 10.37
C ASN A 101 -5.96 -7.80 9.99
N CYS A 102 -6.35 -7.97 8.72
CA CYS A 102 -7.73 -7.73 8.28
C CYS A 102 -8.71 -8.68 8.98
N TYR A 103 -8.37 -9.97 9.08
CA TYR A 103 -9.19 -10.98 9.73
C TYR A 103 -9.44 -10.65 11.21
N ILE A 104 -8.37 -10.41 11.98
CA ILE A 104 -8.45 -10.02 13.39
C ILE A 104 -9.21 -8.70 13.52
N SER A 105 -8.98 -7.73 12.63
CA SER A 105 -9.70 -6.46 12.67
C SER A 105 -11.19 -6.60 12.36
N THR A 106 -11.62 -7.63 11.63
CA THR A 106 -13.04 -7.89 11.38
C THR A 106 -13.70 -8.66 12.53
N SER A 107 -13.00 -9.60 13.15
CA SER A 107 -13.51 -10.36 14.30
C SER A 107 -13.56 -9.53 15.58
N THR A 108 -12.67 -8.55 15.74
CA THR A 108 -12.54 -7.73 16.95
C THR A 108 -13.22 -6.36 16.83
N ARG A 109 -14.18 -6.21 15.90
CA ARG A 109 -14.88 -4.92 15.72
C ARG A 109 -15.74 -4.60 16.93
N VAL A 110 -15.67 -3.36 17.41
CA VAL A 110 -16.49 -2.85 18.51
C VAL A 110 -17.47 -1.84 17.95
N GLN A 111 -18.75 -1.94 18.32
CA GLN A 111 -19.72 -0.89 18.04
C GLN A 111 -19.63 0.17 19.13
N ALA A 112 -19.42 1.43 18.75
CA ALA A 112 -19.58 2.54 19.67
C ALA A 112 -21.05 2.90 19.85
N GLN A 113 -21.33 3.62 20.94
CA GLN A 113 -22.66 4.10 21.31
C GLN A 113 -23.35 4.93 20.21
N ASN A 114 -22.59 5.53 19.30
CA ASN A 114 -23.11 6.32 18.17
C ASN A 114 -23.42 5.47 16.91
N GLY A 115 -23.50 4.14 17.04
CA GLY A 115 -23.73 3.21 15.91
C GLY A 115 -22.55 3.05 14.95
N LYS A 116 -21.43 3.75 15.18
CA LYS A 116 -20.21 3.65 14.38
C LYS A 116 -19.40 2.43 14.81
N THR A 117 -18.96 1.63 13.84
CA THR A 117 -18.08 0.48 14.09
C THR A 117 -16.62 0.93 14.10
N PHE A 118 -15.91 0.63 15.18
CA PHE A 118 -14.48 0.88 15.33
C PHE A 118 -13.72 -0.45 15.25
N GLY A 119 -12.62 -0.45 14.49
CA GLY A 119 -11.73 -1.59 14.32
C GLY A 119 -10.30 -1.13 14.13
N GLY A 120 -9.41 -2.07 13.83
CA GLY A 120 -8.01 -1.81 13.53
C GLY A 120 -7.04 -2.12 14.68
N PRO A 121 -5.75 -1.77 14.48
CA PRO A 121 -4.65 -2.16 15.36
C PRO A 121 -4.85 -1.84 16.83
N VAL A 122 -5.33 -0.63 17.11
CA VAL A 122 -5.56 -0.16 18.48
C VAL A 122 -6.62 -1.02 19.20
N VAL A 123 -7.64 -1.49 18.47
CA VAL A 123 -8.75 -2.26 19.04
C VAL A 123 -8.34 -3.69 19.31
N TYR A 124 -7.69 -4.37 18.37
CA TYR A 124 -7.30 -5.77 18.61
C TYR A 124 -6.11 -5.88 19.57
N VAL A 125 -5.19 -4.91 19.62
CA VAL A 125 -4.10 -4.90 20.61
C VAL A 125 -4.64 -4.76 22.03
N LYS A 126 -5.70 -3.97 22.21
CA LYS A 126 -6.42 -3.87 23.50
C LYS A 126 -6.97 -5.23 23.94
N HIS A 127 -7.56 -5.99 23.02
CA HIS A 127 -8.12 -7.32 23.32
C HIS A 127 -7.05 -8.40 23.47
N ALA A 128 -5.94 -8.32 22.73
CA ALA A 128 -4.89 -9.33 22.72
C ALA A 128 -3.95 -9.25 23.95
N PHE A 129 -3.56 -8.04 24.37
CA PHE A 129 -2.56 -7.87 25.42
C PHE A 129 -3.16 -7.54 26.80
N GLY A 130 -4.43 -7.13 26.90
CA GLY A 130 -5.10 -6.82 28.17
C GLY A 130 -4.52 -5.62 28.95
N VAL A 131 -3.42 -5.02 28.50
CA VAL A 131 -2.75 -3.89 29.15
C VAL A 131 -3.22 -2.55 28.58
N LYS A 132 -3.49 -1.58 29.46
CA LYS A 132 -4.06 -0.27 29.08
C LYS A 132 -3.10 0.62 28.27
N TRP A 133 -1.79 0.40 28.36
CA TRP A 133 -0.78 1.23 27.69
C TRP A 133 -0.49 0.81 26.24
N ALA A 134 -0.64 -0.47 25.88
CA ALA A 134 -0.32 -0.96 24.54
C ALA A 134 -1.16 -0.30 23.42
N PRO A 135 -2.48 -0.08 23.58
CA PRO A 135 -3.27 0.65 22.60
C PRO A 135 -2.79 2.11 22.40
N CYS A 136 -2.33 2.78 23.46
CA CYS A 136 -1.82 4.15 23.37
C CYS A 136 -0.52 4.22 22.54
N VAL A 137 0.41 3.28 22.76
CA VAL A 137 1.64 3.20 21.97
C VAL A 137 1.33 2.94 20.51
N VAL A 138 0.43 1.99 20.22
CA VAL A 138 0.05 1.68 18.83
C VAL A 138 -0.66 2.85 18.17
N ALA A 139 -1.53 3.57 18.89
CA ALA A 139 -2.18 4.77 18.37
C ALA A 139 -1.15 5.86 18.04
N PHE A 140 -0.17 6.09 18.91
CA PHE A 140 0.90 7.06 18.68
C PHE A 140 1.75 6.69 17.46
N VAL A 141 2.23 5.45 17.38
CA VAL A 141 3.02 4.98 16.24
C VAL A 141 2.22 5.06 14.94
N THR A 142 0.94 4.67 14.97
CA THR A 142 0.07 4.75 13.79
C THR A 142 -0.14 6.20 13.34
N ALA A 143 -0.30 7.14 14.28
CA ALA A 143 -0.43 8.56 13.97
C ALA A 143 0.84 9.13 13.34
N VAL A 144 2.02 8.80 13.88
CA VAL A 144 3.31 9.19 13.31
C VAL A 144 3.48 8.59 11.90
N CYS A 145 3.17 7.30 11.72
CA CYS A 145 3.23 6.65 10.41
C CYS A 145 2.26 7.30 9.40
N ALA A 146 1.05 7.69 9.84
CA ALA A 146 0.08 8.35 8.98
C ALA A 146 0.57 9.73 8.50
N ILE A 147 1.24 10.50 9.37
CA ILE A 147 1.83 11.79 8.99
C ILE A 147 3.02 11.58 8.06
N THR A 148 3.95 10.70 8.41
CA THR A 148 5.19 10.52 7.64
C THR A 148 4.93 9.82 6.31
N VAL A 149 4.46 8.57 6.34
CA VAL A 149 4.28 7.74 5.15
C VAL A 149 3.02 8.14 4.39
N GLY A 150 1.95 8.48 5.11
CA GLY A 150 0.68 8.86 4.51
C GLY A 150 0.66 10.26 3.90
N ASN A 151 1.51 11.20 4.37
CA ASN A 151 1.53 12.58 3.88
C ASN A 151 2.90 13.01 3.37
N LEU A 152 3.92 13.13 4.23
CA LEU A 152 5.22 13.71 3.86
C LEU A 152 5.87 13.02 2.66
N VAL A 153 5.88 11.68 2.63
CA VAL A 153 6.45 10.93 1.50
C VAL A 153 5.65 11.18 0.21
N GLN A 154 4.32 11.25 0.28
CA GLN A 154 3.47 11.48 -0.89
C GLN A 154 3.71 12.86 -1.49
N VAL A 155 3.82 13.90 -0.65
CA VAL A 155 4.10 15.27 -1.08
C VAL A 155 5.52 15.39 -1.64
N ASN A 156 6.51 14.75 -1.00
CA ASN A 156 7.89 14.76 -1.47
C ASN A 156 8.05 14.11 -2.86
N SER A 157 7.28 13.08 -3.17
CA SER A 157 7.32 12.42 -4.49
C SER A 157 6.85 13.33 -5.64
N LEU A 158 6.20 14.47 -5.36
CA LEU A 158 5.85 15.46 -6.38
C LEU A 158 7.06 16.28 -6.84
N ALA A 159 8.16 16.29 -6.09
CA ALA A 159 9.36 17.04 -6.45
C ALA A 159 9.96 16.55 -7.78
N ILE A 160 9.92 15.24 -8.05
CA ILE A 160 10.47 14.65 -9.28
C ILE A 160 9.72 15.18 -10.51
N PRO A 161 8.38 15.02 -10.65
CA PRO A 161 7.64 15.62 -11.76
C PRO A 161 7.82 17.13 -11.89
N MET A 162 7.87 17.88 -10.79
CA MET A 162 8.04 19.35 -10.84
C MET A 162 9.40 19.74 -11.41
N SER A 163 10.47 19.03 -11.01
CA SER A 163 11.81 19.25 -11.56
C SER A 163 11.88 18.96 -13.06
N LEU A 164 11.13 17.98 -13.56
CA LEU A 164 11.04 17.68 -15.01
C LEU A 164 10.30 18.76 -15.80
N MET A 165 9.48 19.59 -15.13
CA MET A 165 8.74 20.69 -15.73
C MET A 165 9.40 22.05 -15.49
N ASP A 166 10.63 22.08 -14.95
CA ASP A 166 11.34 23.29 -14.53
C ASP A 166 10.54 24.17 -13.54
N LEU A 167 9.63 23.57 -12.76
CA LEU A 167 8.84 24.26 -11.75
C LEU A 167 9.42 24.03 -10.33
N PRO A 168 9.36 25.03 -9.44
CA PRO A 168 9.81 24.86 -8.07
C PRO A 168 8.89 23.87 -7.32
N PRO A 169 9.43 22.84 -6.64
CA PRO A 169 8.64 21.87 -5.87
C PRO A 169 7.73 22.52 -4.82
N LEU A 170 8.11 23.70 -4.31
CA LEU A 170 7.32 24.48 -3.38
C LEU A 170 5.95 24.87 -3.96
N ALA A 171 5.86 25.17 -5.26
CA ALA A 171 4.60 25.53 -5.90
C ALA A 171 3.60 24.36 -5.88
N ALA A 172 4.06 23.13 -6.16
CA ALA A 172 3.22 21.94 -6.04
C ALA A 172 2.80 21.67 -4.60
N GLY A 173 3.71 21.84 -3.63
CA GLY A 173 3.38 21.71 -2.21
C GLY A 173 2.28 22.67 -1.77
N ILE A 174 2.37 23.94 -2.17
CA ILE A 174 1.36 24.96 -1.89
C ILE A 174 0.01 24.59 -2.54
N LEU A 175 0.03 24.19 -3.82
CA LEU A 175 -1.18 23.78 -4.54
C LEU A 175 -1.89 22.61 -3.83
N VAL A 176 -1.13 21.58 -3.44
CA VAL A 176 -1.67 20.41 -2.73
C VAL A 176 -2.17 20.79 -1.33
N ALA A 177 -1.47 21.66 -0.62
CA ALA A 177 -1.91 22.16 0.69
C ALA A 177 -3.26 22.88 0.59
N PHE A 178 -3.43 23.77 -0.40
CA PHE A 178 -4.71 24.44 -0.64
C PHE A 178 -5.83 23.46 -1.02
N ALA A 179 -5.55 22.50 -1.90
CA ALA A 179 -6.51 21.48 -2.29
C ALA A 179 -6.95 20.63 -1.08
N LEU A 180 -6.01 20.19 -0.24
CA LEU A 180 -6.29 19.43 0.97
C LEU A 180 -7.07 20.26 1.99
N PHE A 181 -6.73 21.53 2.17
CA PHE A 181 -7.45 22.44 3.07
C PHE A 181 -8.91 22.58 2.64
N PHE A 182 -9.16 22.83 1.35
CA PHE A 182 -10.51 22.97 0.80
C PHE A 182 -11.33 21.69 0.99
N VAL A 183 -10.76 20.53 0.62
CA VAL A 183 -11.43 19.22 0.75
C VAL A 183 -11.70 18.86 2.21
N SER A 184 -10.80 19.23 3.13
CA SER A 184 -10.96 18.98 4.57
C SER A 184 -11.98 19.90 5.23
N ALA A 185 -12.06 21.16 4.80
CA ALA A 185 -13.02 22.14 5.31
C ALA A 185 -14.49 21.74 5.03
N LEU A 186 -14.73 21.00 3.93
CA LEU A 186 -16.06 20.51 3.51
C LEU A 186 -16.56 19.29 4.31
N GLY A 187 -15.73 18.73 5.20
CA GLY A 187 -16.10 17.65 6.12
C GLY A 187 -15.97 16.23 5.55
N MET A 188 -16.09 15.24 6.44
CA MET A 188 -15.72 13.83 6.15
C MET A 188 -16.57 13.17 5.05
N ASN A 189 -17.84 13.56 4.90
CA ASN A 189 -18.70 13.04 3.83
C ASN A 189 -18.22 13.50 2.45
N PHE A 190 -17.71 14.73 2.34
CA PHE A 190 -17.17 15.25 1.08
C PHE A 190 -15.86 14.56 0.72
N ILE A 191 -14.96 14.39 1.71
CA ILE A 191 -13.72 13.62 1.54
C ILE A 191 -14.02 12.23 0.99
N ALA A 192 -14.93 11.49 1.65
CA ALA A 192 -15.28 10.13 1.24
C ALA A 192 -15.82 10.08 -0.20
N LYS A 193 -16.70 11.02 -0.58
CA LYS A 193 -17.26 11.10 -1.93
C LYS A 193 -16.19 11.39 -2.97
N THR A 194 -15.35 12.40 -2.75
CA THR A 194 -14.27 12.80 -3.66
C THR A 194 -13.26 11.67 -3.85
N VAL A 195 -12.79 11.05 -2.76
CA VAL A 195 -11.84 9.93 -2.82
C VAL A 195 -12.47 8.73 -3.54
N SER A 196 -13.73 8.39 -3.26
CA SER A 196 -14.40 7.24 -3.90
C SER A 196 -14.53 7.37 -5.42
N GLY A 197 -14.62 8.60 -5.95
CA GLY A 197 -14.65 8.85 -7.39
C GLY A 197 -13.25 8.95 -8.02
N MET A 198 -12.30 9.62 -7.34
CA MET A 198 -10.96 9.84 -7.86
C MET A 198 -10.11 8.56 -7.93
N VAL A 199 -10.23 7.69 -6.92
CA VAL A 199 -9.36 6.52 -6.80
C VAL A 199 -9.52 5.55 -7.99
N PRO A 200 -10.74 5.14 -8.40
CA PRO A 200 -10.90 4.30 -9.58
C PRO A 200 -10.36 4.94 -10.86
N ALA A 201 -10.57 6.24 -11.06
CA ALA A 201 -10.07 6.97 -12.22
C ALA A 201 -8.53 6.98 -12.27
N MET A 202 -7.87 7.20 -11.14
CA MET A 202 -6.41 7.15 -11.02
C MET A 202 -5.88 5.76 -11.39
N VAL A 203 -6.49 4.68 -10.90
CA VAL A 203 -6.07 3.30 -11.20
C VAL A 203 -6.21 3.00 -12.69
N LEU A 204 -7.34 3.36 -13.30
CA LEU A 204 -7.58 3.15 -14.73
C LEU A 204 -6.58 3.92 -15.60
N LEU A 205 -6.31 5.19 -15.25
CA LEU A 205 -5.33 6.00 -15.96
C LEU A 205 -3.92 5.42 -15.85
N TYR A 206 -3.52 4.96 -14.66
CA TYR A 206 -2.24 4.31 -14.45
C TYR A 206 -2.09 3.04 -15.30
N ILE A 207 -3.09 2.16 -15.28
CA ILE A 207 -3.09 0.93 -16.10
C ILE A 207 -3.03 1.27 -17.60
N ALA A 208 -3.79 2.27 -18.06
CA ALA A 208 -3.77 2.71 -19.44
C ALA A 208 -2.39 3.23 -19.86
N LEU A 209 -1.74 4.05 -19.03
CA LEU A 209 -0.37 4.53 -19.29
C LEU A 209 0.64 3.38 -19.35
N CYS A 210 0.57 2.42 -18.41
CA CYS A 210 1.41 1.23 -18.46
C CYS A 210 1.20 0.44 -19.76
N PHE A 211 -0.04 0.28 -20.21
CA PHE A 211 -0.35 -0.41 -21.46
C PHE A 211 0.22 0.33 -22.68
N VAL A 212 0.10 1.66 -22.72
CA VAL A 212 0.69 2.49 -23.79
C VAL A 212 2.21 2.31 -23.85
N VAL A 213 2.89 2.28 -22.70
CA VAL A 213 4.34 2.06 -22.64
C VAL A 213 4.70 0.66 -23.12
N LEU A 214 3.97 -0.37 -22.70
CA LEU A 214 4.20 -1.75 -23.14
C LEU A 214 4.02 -1.92 -24.65
N VAL A 215 3.00 -1.29 -25.25
CA VAL A 215 2.78 -1.32 -26.69
C VAL A 215 3.88 -0.57 -27.44
N LYS A 216 4.29 0.61 -26.96
CA LYS A 216 5.37 1.39 -27.60
C LYS A 216 6.74 0.73 -27.50
N CYS A 217 6.98 -0.03 -26.44
CA CYS A 217 8.26 -0.69 -26.17
C CYS A 217 8.15 -2.22 -26.26
N TYR A 218 7.29 -2.74 -27.13
CA TYR A 218 6.99 -4.17 -27.18
C TYR A 218 8.23 -5.03 -27.44
N ASP A 219 9.17 -4.54 -28.27
CA ASP A 219 10.45 -5.21 -28.57
C ASP A 219 11.31 -5.41 -27.32
N ASN A 220 11.18 -4.55 -26.31
CA ASN A 220 11.97 -4.59 -25.09
C ASN A 220 11.34 -5.45 -23.99
N ILE A 221 10.15 -6.03 -24.19
CA ILE A 221 9.49 -6.84 -23.17
C ILE A 221 10.32 -8.09 -22.85
N LEU A 222 10.66 -8.88 -23.88
CA LEU A 222 11.44 -10.10 -23.70
C LEU A 222 12.86 -9.81 -23.14
N PRO A 223 13.64 -8.87 -23.73
CA PRO A 223 14.94 -8.49 -23.20
C PRO A 223 14.89 -8.03 -21.74
N SER A 224 13.87 -7.25 -21.35
CA SER A 224 13.73 -6.79 -19.96
C SER A 224 13.45 -7.94 -19.00
N LEU A 225 12.62 -8.91 -19.38
CA LEU A 225 12.37 -10.11 -18.55
C LEU A 225 13.64 -10.95 -18.40
N THR A 226 14.40 -11.14 -19.48
CA THR A 226 15.69 -11.83 -19.42
C THR A 226 16.65 -11.10 -18.49
N LEU A 227 16.76 -9.76 -18.62
CA LEU A 227 17.61 -8.93 -17.76
C LEU A 227 17.24 -9.05 -16.28
N ILE A 228 15.94 -9.07 -15.96
CA ILE A 228 15.44 -9.22 -14.59
C ILE A 228 15.85 -10.58 -14.01
N LEU A 229 15.67 -11.67 -14.77
CA LEU A 229 16.00 -13.02 -14.32
C LEU A 229 17.51 -13.24 -14.22
N THR A 230 18.30 -12.78 -15.18
CA THR A 230 19.75 -12.93 -15.13
C THR A 230 20.36 -12.09 -14.01
N SER A 231 19.88 -10.86 -13.80
CA SER A 231 20.33 -10.02 -12.68
C SER A 231 19.94 -10.60 -11.32
N PHE A 232 18.82 -11.34 -11.25
CA PHE A 232 18.43 -12.04 -10.03
C PHE A 232 19.29 -13.28 -9.75
N LEU A 233 19.71 -14.00 -10.79
CA LEU A 233 20.52 -15.22 -10.67
C LEU A 233 22.03 -14.94 -10.50
N ASN A 234 22.54 -13.84 -11.07
CA ASN A 234 23.95 -13.43 -11.00
C ASN A 234 24.26 -12.56 -9.76
N LEU A 235 23.58 -12.83 -8.64
CA LEU A 235 23.80 -12.17 -7.37
C LEU A 235 25.11 -12.65 -6.70
#